data_AF-A0A504YIW0-F1
#
_entry.id   AF-A0A504YIW0-F1
#
_cell.length_a   1.000
_cell.length_b   1.000
_cell.length_c   1.000
_cell.angle_alpha   90.00
_cell.angle_beta   90.00
_cell.angle_gamma   90.00
#
_symmetry.space_group_name_H-M   'P 1'
#
loop_
_entity.id
_entity.type
_entity.pdbx_description
1 polymer ?
#
loop_
_entity_poly.entity_id
_entity_poly.type
_entity_poly.pdbx_seq_one_letter_code
_entity_poly.pdbx_strand_id
1 'polypeptide(L)'
;MQRVITSVRTTLTDLKLAIDGTIIMSENLRDALDNIFDARIPNAWRKISWESATLGFWFTDLLDRNAQFSSWLFEGRPVSYWMTGFFNPQVNRAERCPQQDEGSGHDAVSVEVKHGLLRTEHH
;
A
#
# COMPACT_ATOMS: atom_id res chain seq x y z
N MET A 1 -1.24 -7.24 3.41
CA MET A 1 -1.01 -7.93 2.13
C MET A 1 -2.20 -8.74 1.65
N GLN A 2 -2.76 -9.65 2.45
CA GLN A 2 -3.89 -10.48 2.00
C GLN A 2 -5.06 -9.66 1.40
N ARG A 3 -5.41 -8.53 2.02
CA ARG A 3 -6.44 -7.61 1.51
C ARG A 3 -6.14 -7.08 0.09
N VAL A 4 -4.89 -6.76 -0.22
CA VAL A 4 -4.47 -6.29 -1.54
C VAL A 4 -4.59 -7.41 -2.55
N ILE A 5 -4.06 -8.60 -2.22
CA ILE A 5 -4.11 -9.79 -3.09
C ILE A 5 -5.55 -10.17 -3.41
N THR A 6 -6.42 -10.24 -2.39
CA THR A 6 -7.84 -10.55 -2.60
C THR A 6 -8.49 -9.51 -3.49
N SER A 7 -8.28 -8.21 -3.23
CA SER A 7 -8.85 -7.13 -4.04
C SER A 7 -8.44 -7.24 -5.52
N VAL A 8 -7.15 -7.44 -5.80
CA VAL A 8 -6.64 -7.63 -7.17
C VAL A 8 -7.28 -8.84 -7.83
N ARG A 9 -7.33 -9.98 -7.14
CA ARG A 9 -7.91 -11.21 -7.69
C ARG A 9 -9.39 -11.06 -8.01
N THR A 10 -10.15 -10.43 -7.11
CA THR A 10 -11.57 -10.16 -7.33
C THR A 10 -11.76 -9.22 -8.52
N THR A 11 -11.06 -8.07 -8.56
CA THR A 11 -11.16 -7.12 -9.67
C THR A 11 -10.84 -7.77 -11.02
N LEU A 12 -9.75 -8.55 -11.12
CA LEU A 12 -9.36 -9.21 -12.37
C LEU A 12 -10.34 -10.32 -12.80
N THR A 13 -10.89 -11.06 -11.83
CA THR A 13 -11.89 -12.10 -12.11
C THR A 13 -13.19 -11.48 -12.59
N ASP A 14 -13.66 -10.44 -11.90
CA ASP A 14 -14.88 -9.71 -12.25
C ASP A 14 -14.73 -9.01 -13.60
N LEU A 15 -13.57 -8.43 -13.90
CA LEU A 15 -13.28 -7.87 -15.23
C LEU A 15 -13.42 -8.92 -16.34
N LYS A 16 -12.87 -10.12 -16.15
CA LYS A 16 -13.00 -11.20 -17.12
C LYS A 16 -14.46 -11.59 -17.33
N LEU A 17 -15.23 -11.73 -16.25
CA LEU A 17 -16.65 -12.07 -16.31
C LEU A 17 -17.50 -10.94 -16.94
N ALA A 18 -17.13 -9.68 -16.70
CA ALA A 18 -17.83 -8.52 -17.25
C ALA A 18 -17.60 -8.38 -18.75
N ILE A 19 -16.38 -8.66 -19.22
CA ILE A 19 -16.04 -8.68 -20.65
C ILE A 19 -16.78 -9.81 -21.38
N ASP A 20 -16.92 -10.98 -20.72
CA ASP A 20 -17.69 -12.11 -21.23
C ASP A 20 -19.22 -11.88 -21.16
N GLY A 21 -19.67 -10.76 -20.59
CA GLY A 21 -21.09 -10.43 -20.43
C GLY A 21 -21.82 -11.25 -19.35
N THR A 22 -21.09 -12.02 -18.54
CA THR A 22 -21.65 -12.80 -17.42
C THR A 22 -22.09 -11.90 -16.26
N ILE A 23 -21.36 -10.81 -16.00
CA ILE A 23 -21.73 -9.82 -14.98
C ILE A 23 -21.79 -8.41 -15.58
N ILE A 24 -22.44 -7.49 -14.86
CA ILE A 24 -22.58 -6.11 -15.29
C ILE A 24 -21.24 -5.36 -15.10
N MET A 25 -20.78 -4.69 -16.15
CA MET A 25 -19.64 -3.77 -16.09
C MET A 25 -20.00 -2.55 -15.22
N SER A 26 -19.60 -2.58 -13.96
CA SER A 26 -19.75 -1.44 -13.04
C SER A 26 -18.73 -0.34 -13.33
N GLU A 27 -19.00 0.88 -12.84
CA GLU A 27 -18.08 2.02 -12.92
C GLU A 27 -16.69 1.67 -12.34
N ASN A 28 -16.65 1.02 -11.19
CA ASN A 28 -15.39 0.59 -10.56
C ASN A 28 -14.58 -0.39 -11.44
N LEU A 29 -15.26 -1.31 -12.14
CA LEU A 29 -14.60 -2.24 -13.05
C LEU A 29 -14.11 -1.51 -14.30
N ARG A 30 -14.92 -0.60 -14.86
CA ARG A 30 -14.53 0.20 -16.02
C ARG A 30 -13.31 1.08 -15.73
N ASP A 31 -13.32 1.76 -14.59
CA ASP A 31 -12.17 2.53 -14.09
C ASP A 31 -10.93 1.65 -13.93
N ALA A 32 -11.08 0.45 -13.37
CA ALA A 32 -9.96 -0.48 -13.21
C ALA A 32 -9.41 -0.92 -14.58
N LEU A 33 -10.28 -1.22 -15.54
CA LEU A 33 -9.90 -1.60 -16.90
C LEU A 33 -9.11 -0.47 -17.60
N ASP A 34 -9.64 0.74 -17.58
CA ASP A 34 -9.03 1.91 -18.25
C ASP A 34 -7.66 2.22 -17.62
N ASN A 35 -7.54 2.19 -16.30
CA ASN A 35 -6.26 2.38 -15.62
C ASN A 35 -5.25 1.28 -15.97
N ILE A 36 -5.67 0.01 -16.00
CA ILE A 36 -4.77 -1.10 -16.34
C ILE A 36 -4.32 -1.00 -17.80
N PHE A 37 -5.22 -0.62 -18.71
CA PHE A 37 -4.91 -0.41 -20.12
C PHE A 37 -3.87 0.71 -20.32
N ASP A 38 -4.00 1.80 -19.55
CA ASP A 38 -3.05 2.91 -19.54
C ASP A 38 -1.76 2.65 -18.71
N ALA A 39 -1.53 1.41 -18.26
CA ALA A 39 -0.42 1.01 -17.40
C ALA A 39 -0.34 1.78 -16.06
N ARG A 40 -1.49 2.26 -15.57
CA ARG A 40 -1.67 2.96 -14.30
C ARG A 40 -2.25 2.03 -13.24
N ILE A 41 -2.02 2.39 -11.98
CA ILE A 41 -2.52 1.63 -10.84
C ILE A 41 -3.97 2.04 -10.57
N PRO A 42 -4.95 1.11 -10.61
CA PRO A 42 -6.33 1.39 -10.23
C PRO A 42 -6.45 2.06 -8.86
N ASN A 43 -7.30 3.09 -8.77
CA ASN A 43 -7.51 3.84 -7.54
C ASN A 43 -7.91 2.94 -6.35
N ALA A 44 -8.71 1.91 -6.60
CA ALA A 44 -9.13 0.93 -5.61
C ALA A 44 -7.95 0.17 -4.98
N TRP A 45 -6.93 -0.16 -5.78
CA TRP A 45 -5.72 -0.84 -5.29
C TRP A 45 -4.81 0.13 -4.55
N ARG A 46 -4.59 1.33 -5.11
CA ARG A 46 -3.74 2.36 -4.51
C ARG A 46 -4.18 2.75 -3.09
N LYS A 47 -5.50 2.81 -2.83
CA LYS A 47 -6.05 3.14 -1.51
C LYS A 47 -5.68 2.12 -0.42
N ILE A 48 -5.49 0.86 -0.78
CA ILE A 48 -5.23 -0.23 0.17
C ILE A 48 -3.78 -0.74 0.11
N SER A 49 -2.99 -0.26 -0.87
CA SER A 49 -1.59 -0.62 -1.11
C SER A 49 -0.65 0.54 -0.81
N TRP A 50 0.63 0.39 -1.16
CA TRP A 50 1.63 1.44 -1.17
C TRP A 50 1.58 2.28 -2.46
N GLU A 51 2.27 3.42 -2.45
CA GLU A 51 2.53 4.25 -3.63
C GLU A 51 3.61 3.60 -4.51
N SER A 52 3.39 3.65 -5.82
CA SER A 52 4.38 3.23 -6.81
C SER A 52 4.18 4.03 -8.10
N ALA A 53 5.25 4.18 -8.89
CA ALA A 53 5.29 5.06 -10.05
C ALA A 53 4.52 4.50 -11.25
N THR A 54 4.53 3.18 -11.44
CA THR A 54 3.88 2.51 -12.57
C THR A 54 3.21 1.23 -12.10
N LEU A 55 2.25 0.73 -12.88
CA LEU A 55 1.63 -0.57 -12.60
C LEU A 55 2.65 -1.71 -12.59
N GLY A 56 3.66 -1.66 -13.47
CA GLY A 56 4.74 -2.65 -13.53
C GLY A 56 5.55 -2.70 -12.23
N PHE A 57 6.05 -1.55 -11.77
CA PHE A 57 6.77 -1.50 -10.49
C PHE A 57 5.90 -1.92 -9.31
N TRP A 58 4.64 -1.47 -9.29
CA TRP A 58 3.68 -1.86 -8.26
C TRP A 58 3.47 -3.38 -8.20
N PHE A 59 3.39 -4.03 -9.36
CA PHE A 59 3.22 -5.47 -9.43
C PHE A 59 4.47 -6.24 -9.00
N THR A 60 5.67 -5.79 -9.40
CA THR A 60 6.92 -6.37 -8.91
C THR A 60 7.02 -6.27 -7.39
N ASP A 61 6.74 -5.09 -6.81
CA ASP A 61 6.72 -4.92 -5.36
C ASP A 61 5.72 -5.85 -4.67
N LEU A 62 4.56 -6.09 -5.30
CA LEU A 62 3.53 -6.99 -4.77
C LEU A 62 4.06 -8.43 -4.68
N LEU A 63 4.77 -8.89 -5.71
CA LEU A 63 5.39 -10.21 -5.73
C LEU A 63 6.48 -10.33 -4.68
N ASP A 64 7.38 -9.35 -4.59
CA ASP A 64 8.50 -9.36 -3.64
C ASP A 64 8.00 -9.35 -2.19
N ARG A 65 7.00 -8.53 -1.88
CA ARG A 65 6.35 -8.51 -0.57
C ARG A 65 5.70 -9.85 -0.27
N ASN A 66 4.97 -10.43 -1.24
CA ASN A 66 4.33 -11.72 -1.05
C ASN A 66 5.34 -12.85 -0.80
N ALA A 67 6.47 -12.84 -1.51
CA ALA A 67 7.57 -13.78 -1.29
C ALA A 67 8.16 -13.63 0.11
N GLN A 68 8.42 -12.39 0.56
CA GLN A 68 8.89 -12.12 1.93
C GLN A 68 7.89 -12.57 2.99
N PHE A 69 6.59 -12.30 2.83
CA PHE A 69 5.58 -12.79 3.76
C PHE A 69 5.51 -14.32 3.79
N SER A 70 5.67 -14.96 2.62
CA SER A 70 5.68 -16.41 2.53
C SER A 70 6.89 -16.99 3.26
N SER A 71 8.10 -16.46 3.04
CA SER A 71 9.29 -16.94 3.76
C SER A 71 9.17 -16.74 5.27
N TRP A 72 8.60 -15.63 5.74
CA TRP A 72 8.40 -15.41 7.16
C TRP A 72 7.41 -16.39 7.81
N LEU A 73 6.41 -16.86 7.06
CA LEU A 73 5.45 -17.85 7.55
C LEU A 73 6.07 -19.24 7.68
N PHE A 74 6.97 -19.63 6.77
CA PHE A 74 7.53 -20.99 6.74
C PHE A 74 8.89 -21.13 7.43
N GLU A 75 9.75 -20.12 7.30
CA GLU A 75 11.15 -20.14 7.76
C GLU A 75 11.37 -19.24 8.97
N GLY A 76 10.36 -18.42 9.32
CA GLY A 76 10.43 -17.44 10.39
C GLY A 76 10.93 -16.08 9.92
N ARG A 77 10.65 -15.08 10.76
CA ARG A 77 10.99 -13.68 10.54
C ARG A 77 12.51 -13.46 10.77
N PRO A 78 13.26 -12.79 9.87
CA PRO A 78 14.67 -12.50 10.10
C PRO A 78 14.87 -11.52 11.28
N VAL A 79 16.03 -11.61 11.92
CA VAL A 79 16.39 -10.83 13.13
C VAL A 79 16.36 -9.32 12.88
N SER A 80 16.66 -8.88 11.66
CA SER A 80 16.49 -7.50 11.21
C SER A 80 15.84 -7.45 9.83
N TYR A 81 14.93 -6.49 9.64
CA TYR A 81 14.41 -6.15 8.31
C TYR A 81 13.75 -4.77 8.31
N TRP A 82 13.51 -4.32 7.09
CA TRP A 82 12.94 -3.03 6.77
C TRP A 82 11.42 -3.01 7.00
N MET A 83 10.98 -2.52 8.16
CA MET A 83 9.55 -2.43 8.50
C MET A 83 8.82 -1.33 7.71
N THR A 84 9.50 -0.25 7.33
CA THR A 84 8.93 0.93 6.65
C THR A 84 8.55 0.69 5.18
N GLY A 85 8.91 -0.46 4.62
CA GLY A 85 8.49 -0.89 3.30
C GLY A 85 7.03 -1.33 3.35
N PHE A 86 6.56 -1.85 4.49
CA PHE A 86 5.21 -2.41 4.64
C PHE A 86 4.13 -1.38 4.96
N PHE A 87 4.52 -0.20 5.45
CA PHE A 87 3.56 0.81 5.88
C PHE A 87 3.15 1.71 4.72
N ASN A 88 1.84 1.88 4.56
CA ASN A 88 1.26 2.82 3.63
C ASN A 88 1.16 4.20 4.33
N PRO A 89 2.01 5.20 4.00
CA PRO A 89 2.04 6.46 4.74
C PRO A 89 0.71 7.24 4.67
N GLN A 90 -0.10 7.03 3.62
CA GLN A 90 -1.40 7.70 3.46
C GLN A 90 -2.53 7.20 4.38
N VAL A 91 -2.49 5.97 4.90
CA VAL A 91 -3.52 5.50 5.86
C VAL A 91 -3.43 6.23 7.20
N ASN A 92 -2.28 6.84 7.49
CA ASN A 92 -2.01 7.50 8.77
C ASN A 92 -2.38 8.99 8.77
N ARG A 93 -2.93 9.54 7.68
CA ARG A 93 -3.18 10.98 7.55
C ARG A 93 -4.54 11.45 8.09
N ALA A 94 -5.33 10.57 8.68
CA ALA A 94 -6.73 10.86 9.02
C ALA A 94 -7.13 10.50 10.47
N GLU A 95 -6.26 10.68 11.45
CA GLU A 95 -6.67 10.84 12.86
C GLU A 95 -5.75 11.85 13.55
N ARG A 96 -5.82 13.12 13.12
CA ARG A 96 -5.40 14.21 14.00
C ARG A 96 -6.55 14.37 15.00
N CYS A 97 -6.44 13.75 16.18
CA CYS A 97 -7.28 14.10 17.33
C CYS A 97 -7.33 15.63 17.42
N PRO A 98 -8.50 16.27 17.54
CA PRO A 98 -8.52 17.69 17.88
C PRO A 98 -7.92 17.80 19.28
N GLN A 99 -6.64 18.21 19.35
CA GLN A 99 -6.04 18.65 20.59
C GLN A 99 -6.86 19.85 21.05
N GLN A 100 -7.55 19.69 22.18
CA GLN A 100 -7.90 20.84 23.00
C GLN A 100 -6.60 21.62 23.23
N ASP A 101 -6.60 22.86 22.77
CA ASP A 101 -5.65 23.88 23.20
C ASP A 101 -5.62 23.87 24.72
N GLU A 102 -4.44 23.61 25.32
CA GLU A 102 -3.95 24.32 26.49
C GLU A 102 -2.42 24.19 26.54
N GLY A 103 -1.76 25.33 26.33
CA GLY A 103 -0.63 25.80 27.15
C GLY A 103 0.71 25.06 27.10
N SER A 104 1.76 25.88 26.97
CA SER A 104 3.17 25.59 27.25
C SER A 104 3.98 24.99 26.10
N GLY A 105 4.92 25.80 25.62
CA GLY A 105 5.83 25.44 24.55
C GLY A 105 6.70 24.24 24.89
N HIS A 106 6.92 23.43 23.87
CA HIS A 106 8.15 22.70 23.58
C HIS A 106 8.11 22.36 22.09
N ASP A 107 9.29 22.38 21.48
CA ASP A 107 9.52 22.46 20.05
C ASP A 107 8.73 21.44 19.20
N ALA A 108 8.17 21.95 18.09
CA ALA A 108 7.58 21.12 17.06
C ALA A 108 8.69 20.26 16.42
N VAL A 109 8.75 18.97 16.76
CA VAL A 109 9.59 18.03 16.01
C VAL A 109 8.87 17.71 14.70
N SER A 110 9.26 18.43 13.64
CA SER A 110 8.99 18.00 12.26
C SER A 110 9.67 16.66 12.02
N VAL A 111 8.89 15.59 11.93
CA VAL A 111 9.38 14.30 11.44
C VAL A 111 9.54 14.41 9.93
N GLU A 112 10.70 14.92 9.50
CA GLU A 112 11.14 14.82 8.12
C GLU A 112 11.62 13.38 7.89
N VAL A 113 10.88 12.62 7.08
CA VAL A 113 11.31 11.29 6.62
C VAL A 113 12.47 11.49 5.63
N LYS A 114 13.67 11.74 6.15
CA LYS A 114 14.89 11.72 5.36
C LYS A 114 15.28 10.28 5.07
N HIS A 115 15.52 10.03 3.80
CA HIS A 115 16.02 8.80 3.23
C HIS A 115 17.11 8.17 4.12
N GLY A 116 16.77 7.02 4.71
CA GLY A 116 17.68 5.92 5.03
C GLY A 116 19.01 6.27 5.69
N LEU A 117 19.00 6.52 7.01
CA LEU A 117 20.09 6.04 7.88
C LEU A 117 19.62 6.03 9.35
N LEU A 118 19.41 4.83 9.90
CA LEU A 118 19.25 4.66 11.35
C LEU A 118 20.64 4.80 11.98
N ARG A 119 20.96 5.99 12.50
CA ARG A 119 22.09 6.15 13.43
C ARG A 119 21.55 5.97 14.84
N THR A 120 21.90 4.85 15.47
CA THR A 120 21.74 4.66 16.91
C THR A 120 22.83 5.45 17.61
N GLU A 121 22.48 6.51 18.32
CA GLU A 121 23.39 7.13 19.30
C GLU A 121 23.06 6.56 20.68
N HIS A 122 24.07 5.93 21.31
CA HIS A 122 24.04 5.57 22.71
C HIS A 122 24.52 6.77 23.52
N HIS A 123 23.79 7.08 24.59
CA HIS A 123 24.13 8.12 25.55
C HIS A 123 25.08 7.58 26.64
#